data_AF-A0A8J7MBL9-F1
#
_entry.id   AF-A0A8J7MBL9-F1
#
_cell.length_a   1.000
_cell.length_b   1.000
_cell.length_c   1.000
_cell.angle_alpha   90.00
_cell.angle_beta   90.00
_cell.angle_gamma   90.00
#
_symmetry.space_group_name_H-M   'P 1'
#
loop_
_entity.id
_entity.type
_entity.pdbx_description
1 polymer ?
#
loop_
_entity_poly.entity_id
_entity_poly.type
_entity_poly.pdbx_seq_one_letter_code
_entity_poly.pdbx_strand_id
1 'polypeptide(L)'
;MHHDLKTVKMKAAITYGIIAPILIATAVADNIPTGQLLLNARQTAGGSIPIVSWDVQYPTDPKIDEQNQLIASEDSLLEVRAIGSNYWNGENQIQLKINTEKREQLIFSGLSKEFVTTEEPLFSTTVAAGQKINFGMMGLSEESGSYFRWTNTPLDNPDHSFAVLRNGDEFPAVTPMARNGQVTNYLHPYIDKETGRVSIGPADVLFVVELDRRFTFEQSGDPADKGYDMLDMVFLVSFK
;
A
#
# COMPACT_ATOMS: atom_id res chain seq x y z
N MET A 1 -33.26 79.62 -24.16
CA MET A 1 -33.57 78.18 -24.00
C MET A 1 -33.08 77.77 -22.62
N HIS A 2 -33.98 77.70 -21.63
CA HIS A 2 -33.66 77.30 -20.27
C HIS A 2 -33.71 75.76 -20.18
N HIS A 3 -32.58 75.13 -19.86
CA HIS A 3 -32.55 73.72 -19.53
C HIS A 3 -32.76 73.53 -18.02
N ASP A 4 -33.85 72.86 -17.71
CA ASP A 4 -34.35 72.56 -16.38
C ASP A 4 -33.73 71.24 -15.89
N LEU A 5 -32.93 71.29 -14.82
CA LEU A 5 -32.26 70.11 -14.24
C LEU A 5 -33.18 69.46 -13.21
N LYS A 6 -33.86 68.38 -13.62
CA LYS A 6 -34.64 67.53 -12.70
C LYS A 6 -33.72 66.71 -11.81
N THR A 7 -33.83 66.92 -10.50
CA THR A 7 -33.13 66.15 -9.46
C THR A 7 -33.79 64.78 -9.29
N VAL A 8 -33.08 63.69 -9.60
CA VAL A 8 -33.53 62.32 -9.35
C VAL A 8 -33.10 61.92 -7.93
N LYS A 9 -34.06 61.68 -7.04
CA LYS A 9 -33.81 61.12 -5.71
C LYS A 9 -33.73 59.59 -5.79
N MET A 10 -32.52 59.04 -5.75
CA MET A 10 -32.32 57.59 -5.54
C MET A 10 -32.57 57.24 -4.07
N LYS A 11 -33.53 56.34 -3.81
CA LYS A 11 -33.66 55.67 -2.52
C LYS A 11 -32.78 54.42 -2.53
N ALA A 12 -31.75 54.41 -1.69
CA ALA A 12 -30.95 53.21 -1.44
C ALA A 12 -31.77 52.22 -0.61
N ALA A 13 -32.16 51.09 -1.21
CA ALA A 13 -32.73 49.97 -0.50
C ALA A 13 -31.59 49.10 0.05
N ILE A 14 -31.31 49.22 1.36
CA ILE A 14 -30.38 48.33 2.05
C ILE A 14 -31.09 47.00 2.25
N THR A 15 -30.70 46.01 1.44
CA THR A 15 -31.17 44.63 1.57
C THR A 15 -30.22 43.90 2.52
N TYR A 16 -30.69 43.57 3.72
CA TYR A 16 -29.96 42.69 4.63
C TYR A 16 -30.04 41.26 4.09
N GLY A 17 -28.99 40.82 3.41
CA GLY A 17 -28.81 39.43 3.02
C GLY A 17 -28.54 38.58 4.26
N ILE A 18 -29.47 37.68 4.58
CA ILE A 18 -29.25 36.61 5.54
C ILE A 18 -28.20 35.68 4.92
N ILE A 19 -26.95 35.75 5.41
CA ILE A 19 -25.92 34.78 5.08
C ILE A 19 -26.24 33.52 5.88
N ALA A 20 -26.98 32.60 5.27
CA ALA A 20 -27.06 31.24 5.78
C ALA A 20 -25.67 30.60 5.61
N PRO A 21 -25.06 30.04 6.66
CA PRO A 21 -23.84 29.25 6.48
C PRO A 21 -24.19 28.05 5.61
N ILE A 22 -23.69 28.05 4.37
CA ILE A 22 -23.64 26.84 3.56
C ILE A 22 -22.65 25.93 4.29
N LEU A 23 -23.17 24.98 5.07
CA LEU A 23 -22.39 23.80 5.44
C LEU A 23 -22.10 23.05 4.14
N ILE A 24 -20.93 23.32 3.56
CA ILE A 24 -20.33 22.40 2.62
C ILE A 24 -19.95 21.20 3.47
N ALA A 25 -20.79 20.17 3.47
CA ALA A 25 -20.38 18.85 3.89
C ALA A 25 -19.31 18.40 2.90
N THR A 26 -18.05 18.75 3.19
CA THR A 26 -16.93 18.01 2.65
C THR A 26 -17.12 16.60 3.20
N ALA A 27 -17.44 15.64 2.35
CA ALA A 27 -17.24 14.23 2.66
C ALA A 27 -15.73 14.06 2.85
N VAL A 28 -15.24 14.45 4.03
CA VAL A 28 -13.88 14.17 4.45
C VAL A 28 -13.91 12.69 4.78
N ALA A 29 -13.12 11.94 4.01
CA ALA A 29 -13.00 10.49 4.03
C ALA A 29 -13.31 9.86 5.40
N ASP A 30 -14.17 8.85 5.40
CA ASP A 30 -14.51 8.00 6.55
C ASP A 30 -13.30 7.26 7.15
N ASN A 31 -12.09 7.53 6.65
CA ASN A 31 -10.83 6.86 7.00
C ASN A 31 -9.82 7.78 7.71
N ILE A 32 -10.26 8.90 8.28
CA ILE A 32 -9.41 9.67 9.21
C ILE A 32 -9.48 9.00 10.60
N PRO A 33 -8.36 8.54 11.17
CA PRO A 33 -8.30 8.08 12.55
C PRO A 33 -8.91 9.14 13.47
N THR A 34 -10.01 8.81 14.16
CA THR A 34 -10.58 9.71 15.16
C THR A 34 -10.13 9.27 16.55
N GLY A 35 -9.87 10.22 17.42
CA GLY A 35 -9.44 9.92 18.79
C GLY A 35 -10.00 10.93 19.76
N GLN A 36 -10.16 10.50 21.01
CA GLN A 36 -10.54 11.39 22.10
C GLN A 36 -9.38 11.48 23.09
N LEU A 37 -8.86 12.69 23.26
CA LEU A 37 -7.95 12.99 24.36
C LEU A 37 -8.78 13.29 25.61
N LEU A 38 -8.86 12.33 26.52
CA LEU A 38 -9.56 12.51 27.79
C LEU A 38 -8.59 13.10 28.82
N LEU A 39 -8.67 14.42 29.02
CA LEU A 39 -8.00 15.09 30.11
C LEU A 39 -8.87 15.02 31.36
N ASN A 40 -8.45 14.25 32.36
CA ASN A 40 -9.12 14.28 33.66
C ASN A 40 -8.81 15.61 34.35
N ALA A 41 -9.82 16.47 34.52
CA ALA A 41 -9.65 17.79 35.11
C ALA A 41 -9.13 17.78 36.57
N ARG A 42 -9.21 16.65 37.28
CA ARG A 42 -8.58 16.47 38.61
C ARG A 42 -7.09 16.10 38.57
N GLN A 43 -6.55 15.79 37.40
CA GLN A 43 -5.17 15.31 37.19
C GLN A 43 -4.20 16.40 36.72
N THR A 44 -4.60 17.67 36.67
CA THR A 44 -3.70 18.80 36.32
C THR A 44 -2.75 19.19 37.46
N ALA A 45 -2.80 18.52 38.61
CA ALA A 45 -1.71 18.54 39.58
C ALA A 45 -0.50 17.82 38.97
N GLY A 46 0.68 18.46 39.01
CA GLY A 46 1.90 17.93 38.38
C GLY A 46 2.17 16.47 38.78
N GLY A 47 2.40 15.61 37.78
CA GLY A 47 2.71 14.19 37.97
C GLY A 47 1.70 13.19 37.37
N SER A 48 0.61 13.63 36.73
CA SER A 48 -0.35 12.73 36.08
C SER A 48 -0.03 12.48 34.62
N ILE A 49 -0.18 11.23 34.17
CA ILE A 49 -0.01 10.80 32.77
C ILE A 49 -1.38 10.89 32.07
N PRO A 50 -1.53 11.69 30.99
CA PRO A 50 -2.78 11.72 30.24
C PRO A 50 -3.04 10.36 29.59
N ILE A 51 -4.31 9.92 29.60
CA ILE A 51 -4.75 8.74 28.85
C ILE A 51 -5.24 9.22 27.49
N VAL A 52 -4.60 8.73 26.43
CA VAL A 52 -5.01 9.00 25.04
C VAL A 52 -5.63 7.72 24.48
N SER A 53 -6.86 7.82 23.99
CA SER A 53 -7.56 6.71 23.31
C SER A 53 -7.87 7.13 21.88
N TRP A 54 -7.54 6.27 20.93
CA TRP A 54 -7.82 6.47 19.50
C TRP A 54 -8.70 5.33 19.03
N ASP A 55 -9.77 5.65 18.31
CA ASP A 55 -10.64 4.67 17.65
C ASP A 55 -10.43 4.81 16.15
N VAL A 56 -9.57 3.94 15.61
CA VAL A 56 -9.22 3.94 14.20
C VAL A 56 -10.10 2.91 13.51
N GLN A 57 -11.14 3.41 12.82
CA GLN A 57 -11.86 2.62 11.84
C GLN A 57 -10.95 2.49 10.62
N TYR A 58 -10.52 1.27 10.33
CA TYR A 58 -9.81 0.97 9.09
C TYR A 58 -10.83 0.55 8.03
N PRO A 59 -10.56 0.81 6.74
CA PRO A 59 -11.25 0.14 5.65
C PRO A 59 -11.29 -1.37 5.86
N THR A 60 -12.30 -2.00 5.31
CA THR A 60 -12.47 -3.45 5.40
C THR A 60 -11.28 -4.20 4.79
N ASP A 61 -10.87 -5.27 5.45
CA ASP A 61 -9.78 -6.17 5.03
C ASP A 61 -10.00 -6.59 3.55
N PRO A 62 -9.02 -6.34 2.65
CA PRO A 62 -9.11 -6.81 1.28
C PRO A 62 -9.18 -8.34 1.28
N LYS A 63 -10.08 -8.89 0.46
CA LYS A 63 -10.20 -10.34 0.34
C LYS A 63 -9.14 -10.87 -0.62
N ILE A 64 -8.59 -12.03 -0.32
CA ILE A 64 -7.75 -12.79 -1.25
C ILE A 64 -8.60 -13.97 -1.72
N ASP A 65 -8.78 -14.12 -3.04
CA ASP A 65 -9.53 -15.25 -3.58
C ASP A 65 -8.67 -16.53 -3.71
N GLU A 66 -9.30 -17.62 -4.13
CA GLU A 66 -8.65 -18.90 -4.40
C GLU A 66 -7.59 -18.83 -5.52
N GLN A 67 -7.59 -17.77 -6.32
CA GLN A 67 -6.55 -17.46 -7.31
C GLN A 67 -5.52 -16.44 -6.79
N ASN A 68 -5.42 -16.25 -5.47
CA ASN A 68 -4.53 -15.29 -4.82
C ASN A 68 -4.69 -13.85 -5.32
N GLN A 69 -5.79 -13.51 -6.00
CA GLN A 69 -6.08 -12.16 -6.44
C GLN A 69 -6.64 -11.35 -5.28
N LEU A 70 -6.28 -10.07 -5.21
CA LEU A 70 -6.92 -9.16 -4.26
C LEU A 70 -8.30 -8.77 -4.80
N ILE A 71 -9.28 -8.72 -3.91
CA ILE A 71 -10.61 -8.23 -4.18
C ILE A 71 -10.87 -7.08 -3.21
N ALA A 72 -11.10 -5.89 -3.77
CA ALA A 72 -11.50 -4.74 -2.98
C ALA A 72 -12.85 -5.03 -2.30
N SER A 73 -12.90 -4.95 -0.98
CA SER A 73 -14.13 -5.19 -0.22
C SER A 73 -15.14 -4.04 -0.37
N GLU A 74 -14.65 -2.84 -0.66
CA GLU A 74 -15.42 -1.61 -0.87
C GLU A 74 -14.74 -0.68 -1.89
N ASP A 75 -15.44 0.38 -2.29
CA ASP A 75 -14.87 1.45 -3.12
C ASP A 75 -13.76 2.15 -2.32
N SER A 76 -12.53 2.12 -2.85
CA SER A 76 -11.35 2.49 -2.08
C SER A 76 -10.24 3.08 -2.96
N LEU A 77 -9.35 3.83 -2.33
CA LEU A 77 -8.08 4.26 -2.92
C LEU A 77 -7.04 3.16 -2.68
N LEU A 78 -6.61 2.52 -3.76
CA LEU A 78 -5.51 1.57 -3.74
C LEU A 78 -4.18 2.32 -3.90
N GLU A 79 -3.26 2.13 -2.97
CA GLU A 79 -1.88 2.60 -3.04
C GLU A 79 -0.89 1.44 -3.08
N VAL A 80 0.15 1.57 -3.89
CA VAL A 80 1.27 0.61 -3.95
C VAL A 80 2.55 1.32 -3.54
N ARG A 81 3.25 0.79 -2.54
CA ARG A 81 4.51 1.34 -2.01
C ARG A 81 5.62 0.30 -2.15
N ALA A 82 6.73 0.67 -2.79
CA ALA A 82 7.91 -0.17 -2.77
C ALA A 82 8.57 -0.10 -1.39
N ILE A 83 8.76 -1.26 -0.76
CA ILE A 83 9.44 -1.35 0.53
C ILE A 83 10.94 -1.52 0.30
N GLY A 84 11.31 -2.41 -0.61
CA GLY A 84 12.70 -2.65 -0.94
C GLY A 84 12.88 -3.78 -1.93
N SER A 85 14.13 -3.95 -2.35
CA SER A 85 14.55 -5.00 -3.24
C SER A 85 16.00 -5.38 -2.95
N ASN A 86 16.31 -6.66 -3.15
CA ASN A 86 17.67 -7.17 -3.12
C ASN A 86 18.03 -7.97 -4.38
N TYR A 87 17.20 -7.86 -5.43
CA TYR A 87 17.38 -8.62 -6.67
C TYR A 87 18.77 -8.36 -7.27
N TRP A 88 19.66 -9.36 -7.18
CA TRP A 88 21.04 -9.29 -7.66
C TRP A 88 21.80 -8.02 -7.23
N ASN A 89 21.75 -7.70 -5.94
CA ASN A 89 22.39 -6.51 -5.36
C ASN A 89 21.92 -5.17 -5.95
N GLY A 90 20.75 -5.15 -6.60
CA GLY A 90 20.13 -3.91 -7.05
C GLY A 90 20.49 -3.45 -8.46
N GLU A 91 21.36 -4.17 -9.17
CA GLU A 91 21.86 -3.74 -10.49
C GLU A 91 21.02 -4.24 -11.67
N ASN A 92 20.14 -5.20 -11.44
CA ASN A 92 19.27 -5.70 -12.49
C ASN A 92 18.04 -4.81 -12.70
N GLN A 93 17.58 -4.72 -13.94
CA GLN A 93 16.32 -4.05 -14.25
C GLN A 93 15.13 -4.89 -13.79
N ILE A 94 14.09 -4.19 -13.35
CA ILE A 94 12.83 -4.80 -12.94
C ILE A 94 11.66 -3.98 -13.47
N GLN A 95 10.50 -4.62 -13.56
CA GLN A 95 9.23 -3.97 -13.83
C GLN A 95 8.16 -4.48 -12.89
N LEU A 96 7.38 -3.57 -12.32
CA LEU A 96 6.16 -3.90 -11.59
C LEU A 96 4.95 -3.43 -12.39
N LYS A 97 3.97 -4.31 -12.52
CA LYS A 97 2.71 -4.08 -13.22
C LYS A 97 1.55 -4.38 -12.31
N ILE A 98 0.50 -3.60 -12.44
CA ILE A 98 -0.81 -3.90 -11.88
C ILE A 98 -1.75 -4.31 -13.01
N ASN A 99 -2.48 -5.38 -12.80
CA ASN A 99 -3.53 -5.84 -13.69
C ASN A 99 -4.86 -5.76 -12.96
N THR A 100 -5.75 -4.94 -13.49
CA THR A 100 -7.14 -4.84 -13.07
C THR A 100 -8.01 -5.41 -14.19
N GLU A 101 -9.25 -5.78 -13.88
CA GLU A 101 -10.21 -6.27 -14.89
C GLU A 101 -10.34 -5.37 -16.14
N LYS A 102 -10.00 -4.08 -16.02
CA LYS A 102 -10.09 -3.09 -17.09
C LYS A 102 -8.80 -2.94 -17.90
N ARG A 103 -7.62 -3.11 -17.28
CA ARG A 103 -6.32 -2.87 -17.91
C ARG A 103 -5.13 -3.42 -17.11
N GLU A 104 -4.09 -3.78 -17.84
CA GLU A 104 -2.72 -3.88 -17.34
C GLU A 104 -2.03 -2.50 -17.41
N GLN A 105 -1.30 -2.13 -16.36
CA GLN A 105 -0.55 -0.88 -16.30
C GLN A 105 0.83 -1.13 -15.69
N LEU A 106 1.87 -0.61 -16.35
CA LEU A 106 3.22 -0.54 -15.81
C LEU A 106 3.27 0.56 -14.74
N ILE A 107 3.66 0.20 -13.52
CA ILE A 107 3.71 1.13 -12.38
C ILE A 107 5.13 1.38 -11.85
N PHE A 108 6.08 0.52 -12.23
CA PHE A 108 7.51 0.77 -12.01
C PHE A 108 8.33 0.15 -13.14
N SER A 109 9.40 0.83 -13.56
CA SER A 109 10.43 0.29 -14.42
C SER A 109 11.74 1.00 -14.10
N GLY A 110 12.76 0.25 -13.69
CA GLY A 110 14.02 0.82 -13.23
C GLY A 110 14.96 -0.25 -12.70
N LEU A 111 16.06 0.18 -12.10
CA LEU A 111 16.98 -0.73 -11.42
C LEU A 111 16.38 -1.19 -10.09
N SER A 112 16.69 -2.41 -9.67
CA SER A 112 16.19 -2.96 -8.41
C SER A 112 16.56 -2.09 -7.20
N LYS A 113 17.75 -1.48 -7.17
CA LYS A 113 18.15 -0.54 -6.09
C LYS A 113 17.31 0.74 -6.02
N GLU A 114 16.60 1.08 -7.09
CA GLU A 114 15.70 2.24 -7.15
C GLU A 114 14.30 1.89 -6.64
N PHE A 115 14.02 0.60 -6.38
CA PHE A 115 12.74 0.12 -5.89
C PHE A 115 12.59 0.30 -4.38
N VAL A 116 12.50 1.55 -3.96
CA VAL A 116 12.23 1.93 -2.58
C VAL A 116 11.44 3.24 -2.58
N THR A 117 10.34 3.28 -1.85
CA THR A 117 9.57 4.52 -1.64
C THR A 117 9.77 5.04 -0.23
N THR A 118 10.16 6.32 -0.12
CA THR A 118 10.41 6.93 1.19
C THR A 118 9.26 7.79 1.70
N GLU A 119 8.40 8.31 0.82
CA GLU A 119 7.32 9.25 1.20
C GLU A 119 6.02 9.03 0.39
N GLU A 120 6.12 8.98 -0.94
CA GLU A 120 4.96 8.84 -1.84
C GLU A 120 4.77 7.40 -2.35
N PRO A 121 3.52 6.97 -2.61
CA PRO A 121 3.28 5.68 -3.23
C PRO A 121 3.80 5.66 -4.68
N LEU A 122 4.32 4.52 -5.13
CA LEU A 122 4.68 4.30 -6.54
C LEU A 122 3.48 4.46 -7.46
N PHE A 123 2.31 4.08 -6.96
CA PHE A 123 1.07 4.07 -7.72
C PHE A 123 -0.12 4.31 -6.80
N SER A 124 -1.10 5.04 -7.30
CA SER A 124 -2.36 5.28 -6.62
C SER A 124 -3.51 5.30 -7.62
N THR A 125 -4.59 4.58 -7.32
CA THR A 125 -5.80 4.56 -8.16
C THR A 125 -7.04 4.21 -7.35
N THR A 126 -8.22 4.62 -7.80
CA THR A 126 -9.49 4.18 -7.20
C THR A 126 -9.89 2.83 -7.76
N VAL A 127 -10.30 1.91 -6.90
CA VAL A 127 -10.85 0.59 -7.24
C VAL A 127 -12.26 0.46 -6.69
N ALA A 128 -13.13 -0.21 -7.44
CA ALA A 128 -14.52 -0.42 -7.02
C ALA A 128 -14.66 -1.68 -6.17
N ALA A 129 -15.68 -1.73 -5.31
CA ALA A 129 -16.04 -2.91 -4.55
C ALA A 129 -16.21 -4.14 -5.48
N GLY A 130 -15.62 -5.27 -5.10
CA GLY A 130 -15.62 -6.51 -5.86
C GLY A 130 -14.63 -6.58 -7.02
N GLN A 131 -13.92 -5.48 -7.33
CA GLN A 131 -12.94 -5.48 -8.43
C GLN A 131 -11.72 -6.36 -8.08
N LYS A 132 -11.39 -7.27 -9.00
CA LYS A 132 -10.19 -8.10 -8.89
C LYS A 132 -8.93 -7.33 -9.31
N ILE A 133 -7.87 -7.49 -8.52
CA ILE A 133 -6.55 -6.89 -8.72
C ILE A 133 -5.49 -7.99 -8.65
N ASN A 134 -4.58 -7.97 -9.63
CA ASN A 134 -3.44 -8.86 -9.77
C ASN A 134 -2.18 -8.01 -9.96
N PHE A 135 -1.05 -8.50 -9.50
CA PHE A 135 0.25 -7.88 -9.71
C PHE A 135 1.15 -8.82 -10.51
N GLY A 136 1.85 -8.23 -11.48
CA GLY A 136 2.87 -8.90 -12.27
C GLY A 136 4.22 -8.25 -12.06
N MET A 137 5.26 -9.06 -11.97
CA MET A 137 6.63 -8.56 -11.87
C MET A 137 7.50 -9.21 -12.95
N MET A 138 8.47 -8.44 -13.42
CA MET A 138 9.45 -8.93 -14.38
C MET A 138 10.86 -8.57 -13.90
N GLY A 139 11.75 -9.55 -13.89
CA GLY A 139 13.18 -9.38 -13.65
C GLY A 139 13.96 -9.56 -14.95
N LEU A 140 14.90 -8.65 -15.20
CA LEU A 140 15.82 -8.66 -16.33
C LEU A 140 17.22 -8.99 -15.81
N SER A 141 17.75 -10.15 -16.19
CA SER A 141 19.15 -10.50 -15.91
C SER A 141 20.02 -10.01 -17.06
N GLU A 142 20.86 -9.00 -16.81
CA GLU A 142 21.78 -8.49 -17.85
C GLU A 142 22.81 -9.56 -18.26
N GLU A 143 23.22 -10.41 -17.32
CA GLU A 143 24.23 -11.46 -17.55
C GLU A 143 23.71 -12.57 -18.47
N SER A 144 22.44 -12.96 -18.32
CA SER A 144 21.85 -14.07 -19.10
C SER A 144 20.98 -13.61 -20.28
N GLY A 145 20.66 -12.31 -20.37
CA GLY A 145 19.69 -11.77 -21.33
C GLY A 145 18.27 -12.33 -21.17
N SER A 146 17.99 -13.00 -20.05
CA SER A 146 16.73 -13.68 -19.79
C SER A 146 15.75 -12.77 -19.05
N TYR A 147 14.46 -12.98 -19.34
CA TYR A 147 13.34 -12.30 -18.70
C TYR A 147 12.58 -13.33 -17.88
N PHE A 148 12.35 -13.02 -16.61
CA PHE A 148 11.45 -13.81 -15.77
C PHE A 148 10.22 -12.98 -15.52
N ARG A 149 9.04 -13.50 -15.90
CA ARG A 149 7.75 -12.85 -15.67
C ARG A 149 6.93 -13.72 -14.75
N TRP A 150 6.44 -13.13 -13.68
CA TRP A 150 5.60 -13.77 -12.69
C TRP A 150 4.34 -12.93 -12.48
N THR A 151 3.23 -13.58 -12.13
CA THR A 151 2.04 -12.90 -11.61
C THR A 151 1.60 -13.58 -10.32
N ASN A 152 0.78 -12.94 -9.49
CA ASN A 152 0.33 -13.58 -8.25
C ASN A 152 -0.77 -14.63 -8.44
N THR A 153 -1.25 -14.88 -9.67
CA THR A 153 -2.26 -15.92 -9.93
C THR A 153 -1.64 -17.32 -10.03
N PRO A 154 -2.22 -18.36 -9.41
CA PRO A 154 -1.67 -19.73 -9.39
C PRO A 154 -1.31 -20.32 -10.76
N LEU A 155 -2.08 -20.02 -11.81
CA LEU A 155 -1.80 -20.50 -13.17
C LEU A 155 -0.46 -20.00 -13.73
N ASP A 156 -0.06 -18.80 -13.30
CA ASP A 156 1.17 -18.10 -13.72
C ASP A 156 2.18 -17.99 -12.57
N ASN A 157 1.89 -18.64 -11.43
CA ASN A 157 2.74 -18.77 -10.24
C ASN A 157 2.94 -20.24 -9.83
N PRO A 158 3.23 -21.17 -10.78
CA PRO A 158 3.39 -22.59 -10.43
C PRO A 158 4.60 -22.82 -9.51
N ASP A 159 5.53 -21.86 -9.48
CA ASP A 159 6.80 -21.93 -8.78
C ASP A 159 6.82 -21.10 -7.48
N HIS A 160 5.66 -20.68 -6.98
CA HIS A 160 5.51 -19.90 -5.73
C HIS A 160 6.30 -18.58 -5.64
N SER A 161 6.71 -18.02 -6.78
CA SER A 161 7.43 -16.75 -6.94
C SER A 161 6.74 -15.56 -6.28
N PHE A 162 5.43 -15.60 -6.05
CA PHE A 162 4.70 -14.61 -5.24
C PHE A 162 4.17 -15.23 -3.94
N ALA A 163 4.41 -14.52 -2.83
CA ALA A 163 3.66 -14.66 -1.58
C ALA A 163 2.88 -13.37 -1.31
N VAL A 164 1.60 -13.54 -0.97
CA VAL A 164 0.67 -12.48 -0.62
C VAL A 164 0.31 -12.65 0.85
N LEU A 165 0.79 -11.75 1.70
CA LEU A 165 0.75 -11.89 3.15
C LEU A 165 -0.10 -10.79 3.79
N ARG A 166 -0.94 -11.19 4.74
CA ARG A 166 -1.75 -10.30 5.57
C ARG A 166 -1.15 -10.17 6.96
N ASN A 167 -1.69 -9.25 7.75
CA ASN A 167 -1.32 -9.11 9.15
C ASN A 167 -1.48 -10.44 9.92
N GLY A 168 -0.44 -10.86 10.62
CA GLY A 168 -0.37 -12.11 11.38
C GLY A 168 0.04 -13.35 10.58
N ASP A 169 0.13 -13.27 9.25
CA ASP A 169 0.62 -14.39 8.45
C ASP A 169 2.09 -14.71 8.77
N GLU A 170 2.47 -15.98 8.60
CA GLU A 170 3.87 -16.39 8.73
C GLU A 170 4.66 -15.88 7.53
N PHE A 171 5.77 -15.19 7.80
CA PHE A 171 6.68 -14.83 6.73
C PHE A 171 7.33 -16.11 6.17
N PRO A 172 7.43 -16.29 4.84
CA PRO A 172 8.00 -17.49 4.25
C PRO A 172 9.39 -17.82 4.82
N ALA A 173 9.47 -18.92 5.55
CA ALA A 173 10.70 -19.38 6.19
C ALA A 173 11.55 -20.19 5.19
N VAL A 174 11.96 -19.56 4.09
CA VAL A 174 12.67 -20.24 2.99
C VAL A 174 14.02 -19.60 2.73
N THR A 175 14.93 -19.57 3.70
CA THR A 175 16.39 -19.82 3.59
C THR A 175 17.18 -19.26 4.77
N PRO A 176 18.42 -19.74 5.01
CA PRO A 176 19.31 -19.29 6.08
C PRO A 176 19.73 -17.81 6.02
N MET A 177 19.23 -16.96 5.11
CA MET A 177 19.61 -15.55 5.05
C MET A 177 19.08 -14.72 6.23
N ALA A 178 18.07 -15.25 6.96
CA ALA A 178 17.77 -14.85 8.33
C ALA A 178 19.00 -14.95 9.27
N ARG A 179 20.03 -15.75 8.93
CA ARG A 179 21.30 -15.86 9.69
C ARG A 179 22.34 -14.80 9.36
N ASN A 180 22.25 -14.10 8.23
CA ASN A 180 23.26 -13.11 7.82
C ASN A 180 22.86 -11.66 8.10
N GLY A 181 21.69 -11.41 8.72
CA GLY A 181 21.23 -10.05 9.08
C GLY A 181 20.98 -9.14 7.89
N GLN A 182 21.03 -9.68 6.66
CA GLN A 182 20.83 -8.98 5.40
C GLN A 182 19.43 -9.19 4.83
N VAL A 183 18.54 -9.91 5.52
CA VAL A 183 17.09 -9.67 5.44
C VAL A 183 16.79 -8.32 6.12
N THR A 184 17.41 -7.30 5.53
CA THR A 184 16.85 -6.05 5.10
C THR A 184 16.20 -5.23 6.19
N ASN A 185 16.96 -4.23 6.65
CA ASN A 185 16.46 -3.15 7.49
C ASN A 185 15.10 -2.58 7.04
N TYR A 186 14.79 -2.69 5.74
CA TYR A 186 13.51 -2.25 5.17
C TYR A 186 12.30 -3.10 5.60
N LEU A 187 12.47 -4.38 5.98
CA LEU A 187 11.37 -5.24 6.45
C LEU A 187 11.10 -5.13 7.95
N HIS A 188 12.06 -4.66 8.74
CA HIS A 188 11.91 -4.54 10.20
C HIS A 188 10.65 -3.81 10.68
N PRO A 189 10.12 -2.78 9.98
CA PRO A 189 8.87 -2.14 10.38
C PRO A 189 7.62 -3.00 10.15
N TYR A 190 7.71 -4.04 9.31
CA TYR A 190 6.57 -4.83 8.82
C TYR A 190 6.56 -6.26 9.39
N ILE A 191 7.51 -6.61 10.25
CA ILE A 191 7.64 -7.93 10.87
C ILE A 191 7.69 -7.75 12.39
N ASP A 192 6.82 -8.48 13.08
CA ASP A 192 6.83 -8.53 14.53
C ASP A 192 8.08 -9.26 15.02
N LYS A 193 8.89 -8.57 15.85
CA LYS A 193 10.20 -9.08 16.27
C LYS A 193 10.12 -10.26 17.25
N GLU A 194 9.00 -10.43 17.93
CA GLU A 194 8.83 -11.48 18.94
C GLU A 194 8.33 -12.77 18.30
N THR A 195 7.42 -12.66 17.34
CA THR A 195 6.72 -13.78 16.70
C THR A 195 7.28 -14.12 15.32
N GLY A 196 7.98 -13.18 14.66
CA GLY A 196 8.43 -13.31 13.28
C GLY A 196 7.30 -13.24 12.24
N ARG A 197 6.09 -12.86 12.65
CA ARG A 197 4.91 -12.75 11.78
C ARG A 197 4.82 -11.38 11.13
N VAL A 198 4.09 -11.30 10.03
CA VAL A 198 3.79 -10.02 9.37
C VAL A 198 3.00 -9.12 10.32
N SER A 199 3.43 -7.86 10.43
CA SER A 199 2.86 -6.83 11.30
C SER A 199 2.55 -5.58 10.46
N ILE A 200 1.35 -5.55 9.90
CA ILE A 200 0.86 -4.49 9.00
C ILE A 200 -0.58 -4.12 9.35
N GLY A 201 -1.11 -3.03 8.77
CA GLY A 201 -2.50 -2.63 8.99
C GLY A 201 -3.49 -3.66 8.45
N PRO A 202 -4.73 -3.69 8.96
CA PRO A 202 -5.75 -4.64 8.49
C PRO A 202 -6.22 -4.39 7.05
N ALA A 203 -5.98 -3.19 6.51
CA ALA A 203 -6.27 -2.85 5.11
C ALA A 203 -5.04 -2.97 4.20
N ASP A 204 -3.94 -3.52 4.72
CA ASP A 204 -2.68 -3.65 4.01
C ASP A 204 -2.41 -5.11 3.64
N VAL A 205 -1.75 -5.30 2.50
CA VAL A 205 -1.27 -6.60 2.03
C VAL A 205 0.18 -6.46 1.61
N LEU A 206 1.04 -7.31 2.17
CA LEU A 206 2.46 -7.36 1.86
C LEU A 206 2.71 -8.38 0.75
N PHE A 207 3.30 -7.91 -0.35
CA PHE A 207 3.75 -8.76 -1.43
C PHE A 207 5.24 -9.00 -1.31
N VAL A 208 5.60 -10.26 -1.43
CA VAL A 208 6.96 -10.75 -1.27
C VAL A 208 7.24 -11.65 -2.47
N VAL A 209 8.30 -11.35 -3.23
CA VAL A 209 8.49 -11.92 -4.56
C VAL A 209 9.93 -12.39 -4.78
N GLU A 210 10.06 -13.54 -5.44
CA GLU A 210 11.27 -14.09 -6.03
C GLU A 210 11.22 -13.93 -7.56
N LEU A 211 12.31 -13.48 -8.19
CA LEU A 211 12.35 -13.17 -9.63
C LEU A 211 13.18 -14.15 -10.46
N ASP A 212 14.29 -14.68 -9.98
CA ASP A 212 15.26 -15.43 -10.82
C ASP A 212 15.32 -16.94 -10.52
N ARG A 213 14.56 -17.42 -9.52
CA ARG A 213 14.54 -18.84 -9.19
C ARG A 213 13.13 -19.40 -9.22
N ARG A 214 13.00 -20.49 -9.97
CA ARG A 214 11.79 -21.32 -9.96
C ARG A 214 11.88 -22.26 -8.79
N PHE A 215 10.96 -22.13 -7.83
CA PHE A 215 10.77 -23.19 -6.86
C PHE A 215 9.95 -24.31 -7.48
N THR A 216 10.62 -25.19 -8.22
CA THR A 216 10.02 -26.50 -8.48
C THR A 216 10.29 -27.37 -7.25
N PHE A 217 9.27 -27.62 -6.42
CA PHE A 217 9.33 -28.57 -5.29
C PHE A 217 9.96 -29.91 -5.71
N GLU A 218 9.83 -30.29 -6.98
CA GLU A 218 10.42 -31.50 -7.56
C GLU A 218 11.96 -31.50 -7.65
N GLN A 219 12.65 -30.34 -7.70
CA GLN A 219 14.07 -30.32 -8.09
C GLN A 219 15.09 -30.20 -6.96
N SER A 220 14.72 -29.90 -5.71
CA SER A 220 15.72 -29.74 -4.64
C SER A 220 15.52 -30.64 -3.43
N GLY A 221 14.30 -31.09 -3.10
CA GLY A 221 14.05 -31.86 -1.86
C GLY A 221 14.36 -31.09 -0.56
N ASP A 222 15.02 -29.94 -0.64
CA ASP A 222 15.32 -28.99 0.42
C ASP A 222 15.04 -27.56 -0.09
N PRO A 223 14.10 -26.83 0.54
CA PRO A 223 13.83 -25.43 0.23
C PRO A 223 15.01 -24.48 0.51
N ALA A 224 15.95 -24.88 1.37
CA ALA A 224 17.04 -24.04 1.85
C ALA A 224 18.28 -24.01 0.94
N ASP A 225 18.35 -24.86 -0.08
CA ASP A 225 19.64 -25.26 -0.66
C ASP A 225 20.00 -24.58 -2.00
N LYS A 226 19.13 -23.72 -2.53
CA LYS A 226 19.34 -23.06 -3.84
C LYS A 226 19.12 -21.55 -3.83
N GLY A 227 19.24 -20.91 -2.66
CA GLY A 227 19.15 -19.45 -2.44
C GLY A 227 17.91 -18.78 -3.04
N TYR A 228 16.82 -19.54 -3.15
CA TYR A 228 15.48 -19.00 -3.22
C TYR A 228 15.19 -18.43 -1.84
N ASP A 229 14.91 -17.13 -1.73
CA ASP A 229 14.78 -16.48 -0.43
C ASP A 229 13.50 -15.68 -0.26
N MET A 230 12.72 -15.51 -1.34
CA MET A 230 11.52 -14.68 -1.35
C MET A 230 11.82 -13.23 -0.95
N LEU A 231 13.00 -12.70 -1.26
CA LEU A 231 13.40 -11.34 -0.84
C LEU A 231 13.94 -10.49 -1.98
N ASP A 232 13.86 -10.98 -3.21
CA ASP A 232 14.22 -10.20 -4.38
C ASP A 232 13.45 -8.87 -4.40
N MET A 233 12.18 -8.88 -4.01
CA MET A 233 11.31 -7.71 -4.04
C MET A 233 10.23 -7.74 -2.95
N VAL A 234 9.99 -6.59 -2.32
CA VAL A 234 8.90 -6.40 -1.35
C VAL A 234 8.16 -5.10 -1.63
N PHE A 235 6.83 -5.17 -1.70
CA PHE A 235 5.97 -4.00 -1.79
C PHE A 235 4.71 -4.15 -0.95
N LEU A 236 4.18 -3.04 -0.46
CA LEU A 236 2.96 -2.97 0.32
C LEU A 236 1.83 -2.42 -0.54
N VAL A 237 0.66 -3.05 -0.47
CA VAL A 237 -0.57 -2.58 -1.10
C VAL A 237 -1.55 -2.19 0.01
N SER A 238 -2.01 -0.95 -0.01
CA SER A 238 -2.93 -0.41 1.00
C SER A 238 -4.25 -0.02 0.36
N PHE A 239 -5.36 -0.38 1.00
CA PHE A 239 -6.70 0.09 0.67
C PHE A 239 -7.09 1.20 1.64
N LYS A 240 -7.48 2.37 1.11
CA LYS A 240 -7.78 3.60 1.87
C LYS A 240 -9.10 4.24 1.48
#